data_AF-A0AAW1WRE9-F1
#
_entry.id   AF-A0AAW1WRE9-F1
#
_cell.length_a   1.000
_cell.length_b   1.000
_cell.length_c   1.000
_cell.angle_alpha   90.00
_cell.angle_beta   90.00
_cell.angle_gamma   90.00
#
_symmetry.space_group_name_H-M   'P 1'
#
loop_
_entity.id
_entity.type
_entity.pdbx_description
1 polymer ?
#
loop_
_entity_poly.entity_id
_entity_poly.type
_entity_poly.pdbx_seq_one_letter_code
_entity_poly.pdbx_strand_id
1 'polypeptide(L)'
;MNLKDNYRIELRAAIRQLSDRCLYAASKWAGEQLVGIEHDPAKFTPSNTRFQRGSSSIRRRFRTSDISSTPIAGVSYVSTPIMEEDEIVDGDFYLVAKSYFDCREYRRAAHALRDQGGKKSVFLRCYALYLAGEKRKEEELMELEGPLGKSDIVNRELVSIERELSTFRKNGTIDPFGLYLYGLVLKEKGNGNLARTVLVESVNSYPWNWNAWLELQSLCTTVDILNSLNLNNHWMKDFFLANAYQELRMHKESLSKYDYLHGIFGFSNYIQAQIAKVQYSLREFDLVEGIFEDLLRNDPYRVEDMDMYSNVLYAKECSSALSYLAHRVFMTDKYRPESCCIIGNYYSLKGQHEKAVLYFRRALKLDRNYLSAWTLMGHEFIEMKNTPAAVDAYRHAIDINPSDYRAWYGLGQAYEMMGMPFYALHYFRKSVFFQPNDSRLWIAMAHCYQTDQLNMIDEAMKCYKRAANCNDRESIALNQLAKLNADLGRTEEAVFYYKKDLERMEDEEREGPNMVETLFFLAKYYREQKRFEEAEVYCTRLMDYTGPEKERAKSLLRGIRMEQTGVPSMDVERFPP
;
A
#
# COMPACT_ATOMS: atom_id res chain seq x y z
N MET A 1 -31.20 7.23 -22.54
CA MET A 1 -29.74 7.48 -22.46
C MET A 1 -29.16 6.42 -21.56
N ASN A 2 -28.09 5.73 -21.97
CA ASN A 2 -27.45 4.71 -21.14
C ASN A 2 -26.94 5.36 -19.85
N LEU A 3 -27.06 4.68 -18.71
CA LEU A 3 -26.54 5.12 -17.40
C LEU A 3 -25.08 5.60 -17.49
N LYS A 4 -24.27 4.87 -18.29
CA LYS A 4 -22.87 5.21 -18.61
C LYS A 4 -22.71 6.57 -19.31
N ASP A 5 -23.63 6.98 -20.18
CA ASP A 5 -23.56 8.27 -20.88
C ASP A 5 -23.87 9.45 -19.95
N ASN A 6 -24.80 9.28 -19.00
CA ASN A 6 -25.09 10.30 -17.98
C ASN A 6 -23.87 10.54 -17.09
N TYR A 7 -23.21 9.47 -16.62
CA TYR A 7 -21.97 9.58 -15.83
C TYR A 7 -20.86 10.31 -16.58
N ARG A 8 -20.72 10.10 -17.89
CA ARG A 8 -19.74 10.86 -18.70
C ARG A 8 -20.05 12.35 -18.76
N ILE A 9 -21.32 12.73 -18.91
CA ILE A 9 -21.71 14.15 -18.97
C ILE A 9 -21.41 14.83 -17.62
N GLU A 10 -21.80 14.19 -16.52
CA GLU A 10 -21.52 14.66 -15.17
C GLU A 10 -20.02 14.79 -14.90
N LEU A 11 -19.22 13.77 -15.23
CA LEU A 11 -17.77 13.81 -15.05
C LEU A 11 -17.11 14.92 -15.87
N ARG A 12 -17.54 15.15 -17.13
CA ARG A 12 -17.02 16.26 -17.94
C ARG A 12 -17.34 17.63 -17.34
N ALA A 13 -18.54 17.81 -16.80
CA ALA A 13 -18.92 19.04 -16.11
C ALA A 13 -18.09 19.22 -14.83
N ALA A 14 -17.92 18.15 -14.05
CA ALA A 14 -17.13 18.15 -12.82
C ALA A 14 -15.65 18.50 -13.08
N ILE A 15 -15.03 17.91 -14.10
CA ILE A 15 -13.64 18.21 -14.48
C ILE A 15 -13.44 19.71 -14.75
N ARG A 16 -14.37 20.35 -15.48
CA ARG A 16 -14.30 21.80 -15.73
C ARG A 16 -14.45 22.61 -14.45
N GLN A 17 -15.43 22.26 -13.60
CA GLN A 17 -15.68 22.98 -12.36
C GLN A 17 -14.54 22.84 -11.33
N LEU A 18 -13.89 21.68 -11.29
CA LEU A 18 -12.74 21.38 -10.44
C LEU A 18 -11.46 22.06 -10.95
N SER A 19 -11.22 22.02 -12.27
CA SER A 19 -10.06 22.67 -12.88
C SER A 19 -10.16 24.19 -12.83
N ASP A 20 -11.37 24.74 -12.92
CA ASP A 20 -11.61 26.17 -12.74
C ASP A 20 -11.20 26.64 -11.35
N ARG A 21 -11.41 25.80 -10.33
CA ARG A 21 -11.05 26.05 -8.92
C ARG A 21 -9.66 25.53 -8.54
N CYS A 22 -8.84 25.12 -9.50
CA CYS A 22 -7.48 24.63 -9.30
C CYS A 22 -7.35 23.39 -8.39
N LEU A 23 -8.41 22.57 -8.28
CA LEU A 23 -8.40 21.28 -7.60
C LEU A 23 -7.89 20.19 -8.56
N TYR A 24 -6.61 20.26 -8.91
CA TYR A 24 -6.01 19.45 -9.96
C TYR A 24 -6.02 17.94 -9.67
N ALA A 25 -5.85 17.52 -8.41
CA ALA A 25 -5.88 16.10 -8.04
C ALA A 25 -7.27 15.48 -8.26
N ALA A 26 -8.33 16.13 -7.78
CA ALA A 26 -9.71 15.68 -8.01
C ALA A 26 -10.07 15.71 -9.50
N SER A 27 -9.63 16.74 -10.23
CA SER A 27 -9.83 16.83 -11.68
C SER A 27 -9.10 15.71 -12.44
N LYS A 28 -7.88 15.36 -12.03
CA LYS A 28 -7.10 14.26 -12.61
C LYS A 28 -7.84 12.94 -12.39
N TRP A 29 -8.23 12.65 -11.15
CA TRP A 29 -8.96 11.44 -10.80
C TRP A 29 -10.28 11.31 -11.59
N ALA A 30 -11.06 12.38 -11.67
CA ALA A 30 -12.30 12.40 -12.44
C ALA A 30 -12.05 12.18 -13.95
N GLY A 31 -10.94 12.72 -14.48
CA GLY A 31 -10.49 12.48 -15.85
C GLY A 31 -10.12 11.02 -16.11
N GLU A 32 -9.41 10.38 -15.18
CA GLU A 32 -9.07 8.96 -15.26
C GLU A 32 -10.33 8.08 -15.24
N GLN A 33 -11.30 8.38 -14.38
CA GLN A 33 -12.57 7.65 -14.35
C GLN A 33 -13.38 7.86 -15.64
N LEU A 34 -13.38 9.07 -16.21
CA LEU A 34 -14.07 9.36 -17.46
C LEU A 34 -13.53 8.51 -18.62
N VAL A 35 -12.20 8.35 -18.70
CA VAL A 35 -11.54 7.48 -19.70
C VAL A 35 -11.80 6.00 -19.42
N GLY A 36 -11.96 5.63 -18.15
CA GLY A 36 -12.24 4.25 -17.72
C GLY A 36 -13.63 3.72 -18.12
N ILE A 37 -14.58 4.57 -18.52
CA ILE A 37 -15.91 4.13 -18.99
C ILE A 37 -15.80 3.64 -20.44
N GLU A 38 -16.10 2.36 -20.67
CA GLU A 38 -16.10 1.74 -22.01
C GLU A 38 -16.92 2.56 -23.02
N HIS A 39 -16.32 2.95 -24.15
CA HIS A 39 -17.00 3.72 -25.19
C HIS A 39 -17.79 2.81 -26.14
N ASP A 40 -18.95 3.28 -26.62
CA ASP A 40 -19.69 2.56 -27.66
C ASP A 40 -18.78 2.39 -28.90
N PRO A 41 -18.45 1.16 -29.31
CA PRO A 41 -17.56 0.91 -30.45
C PRO A 41 -18.13 1.41 -31.78
N ALA A 42 -19.44 1.65 -31.86
CA ALA A 42 -20.11 2.23 -33.03
C ALA A 42 -19.84 3.74 -33.22
N LYS A 43 -19.40 4.46 -32.18
CA LYS A 43 -19.15 5.92 -32.23
C LYS A 43 -17.66 6.28 -32.32
N PHE A 44 -16.76 5.34 -32.08
CA PHE A 44 -15.31 5.54 -32.06
C PHE A 44 -14.60 4.47 -32.88
N THR A 45 -13.88 4.86 -33.94
CA THR A 45 -13.05 3.94 -34.73
C THR A 45 -11.90 3.37 -33.90
N PRO A 46 -11.43 2.13 -34.20
CA PRO A 46 -10.37 1.46 -33.44
C PRO A 46 -9.00 2.18 -33.44
N SER A 47 -8.84 3.20 -34.29
CA SER A 47 -7.67 4.08 -34.29
C SER A 47 -7.51 4.91 -33.00
N ASN A 48 -8.58 5.05 -32.21
CA ASN A 48 -8.60 5.79 -30.95
C ASN A 48 -8.71 4.89 -29.71
N THR A 49 -8.78 3.56 -29.89
CA THR A 49 -8.71 2.61 -28.78
C THR A 49 -7.25 2.23 -28.54
N ARG A 50 -6.90 2.04 -27.27
CA ARG A 50 -5.56 1.88 -26.66
C ARG A 50 -4.66 0.76 -27.26
N PHE A 51 -5.11 0.06 -28.30
CA PHE A 51 -4.44 -1.07 -28.93
C PHE A 51 -4.21 -0.81 -30.43
N GLN A 52 -3.10 -0.14 -30.76
CA GLN A 52 -2.20 -0.45 -31.89
C GLN A 52 -1.13 0.66 -31.97
N ARG A 53 0.03 0.46 -31.31
CA ARG A 53 1.27 1.12 -31.73
C ARG A 53 2.01 0.17 -32.65
N GLY A 54 1.82 0.38 -33.94
CA GLY A 54 2.46 -0.41 -34.99
C GLY A 54 2.21 0.15 -36.38
N SER A 55 2.22 1.46 -36.58
CA SER A 55 2.63 2.06 -37.85
C SER A 55 2.76 3.57 -37.74
N SER A 56 3.93 4.04 -38.14
CA SER A 56 4.23 5.42 -38.49
C SER A 56 3.15 6.03 -39.38
N SER A 57 2.56 7.15 -38.95
CA SER A 57 1.76 8.01 -39.82
C SER A 57 2.26 9.45 -39.80
N ILE A 58 3.55 9.62 -40.12
CA ILE A 58 3.98 10.79 -40.89
C ILE A 58 3.39 10.61 -42.29
N ARG A 59 2.19 11.16 -42.50
CA ARG A 59 1.65 11.64 -43.79
C ARG A 59 0.16 11.92 -43.64
N ARG A 60 -0.18 13.18 -43.41
CA ARG A 60 -1.19 13.98 -44.15
C ARG A 60 -1.65 15.14 -43.27
N ARG A 61 -1.18 16.34 -43.62
CA ARG A 61 -2.03 17.53 -43.82
C ARG A 61 -1.14 18.68 -44.32
N PHE A 62 -0.64 18.52 -45.54
CA PHE A 62 -0.48 19.66 -46.44
C PHE A 62 -1.50 19.43 -47.56
N ARG A 63 -2.65 20.08 -47.42
CA ARG A 63 -3.50 20.42 -48.56
C ARG A 63 -3.48 21.94 -48.63
N THR A 64 -2.65 22.42 -49.55
CA THR A 64 -2.77 23.73 -50.17
C THR A 64 -4.15 23.83 -50.80
N SER A 65 -4.94 24.79 -50.34
CA SER A 65 -6.09 25.30 -51.09
C SER A 65 -6.00 26.81 -51.04
N ASP A 66 -5.56 27.37 -52.17
CA ASP A 66 -5.63 28.78 -52.49
C ASP A 66 -7.06 29.29 -52.32
N ILE A 67 -7.25 30.30 -51.48
CA ILE A 67 -8.39 31.22 -51.58
C ILE A 67 -7.86 32.63 -51.34
N SER A 68 -7.60 33.32 -52.44
CA SER A 68 -7.59 34.77 -52.49
C SER A 68 -9.03 35.29 -52.40
N SER A 69 -9.38 36.02 -51.35
CA SER A 69 -10.42 37.05 -51.42
C SER A 69 -10.23 38.08 -50.31
N THR A 70 -10.16 39.33 -50.74
CA THR A 70 -10.20 40.56 -49.94
C THR A 70 -11.42 40.60 -49.02
N PRO A 71 -11.33 41.16 -47.80
CA PRO A 71 -12.50 41.33 -46.95
C PRO A 71 -13.40 42.44 -47.51
N ILE A 72 -14.66 42.09 -47.78
CA ILE A 72 -15.73 43.02 -48.15
C ILE A 72 -16.15 43.81 -46.91
N ALA A 73 -16.24 45.13 -47.08
CA ALA A 73 -16.74 46.07 -46.09
C ALA A 73 -18.17 45.69 -45.65
N GLY A 74 -18.39 45.61 -44.33
CA GLY A 74 -19.71 45.35 -43.74
C GLY A 74 -19.72 44.18 -42.77
N VAL A 75 -18.92 44.25 -41.70
CA VAL A 75 -19.08 43.35 -40.56
C VAL A 75 -20.13 43.96 -39.63
N SER A 76 -21.37 43.47 -39.70
CA SER A 76 -22.28 43.60 -38.56
C SER A 76 -21.71 42.74 -37.44
N TYR A 77 -21.12 43.38 -36.44
CA TYR A 77 -20.75 42.70 -35.21
C TYR A 77 -22.03 42.06 -34.66
N VAL A 78 -22.09 40.72 -34.68
CA VAL A 78 -23.04 39.99 -33.86
C VAL A 78 -22.62 40.31 -32.44
N SER A 79 -23.37 41.19 -31.78
CA SER A 79 -23.19 41.52 -30.39
C SER A 79 -23.23 40.22 -29.59
N THR A 80 -22.07 39.77 -29.11
CA THR A 80 -21.99 38.80 -28.03
C THR A 80 -22.88 39.31 -26.90
N PRO A 81 -23.79 38.50 -26.35
CA PRO A 81 -24.66 38.94 -25.26
C PRO A 81 -23.78 39.49 -24.13
N ILE A 82 -24.05 40.75 -23.77
CA ILE A 82 -23.34 41.47 -22.72
C ILE A 82 -23.68 40.75 -21.41
N MET A 83 -22.69 40.06 -20.84
CA MET A 83 -22.74 39.62 -19.45
C MET A 83 -22.63 40.86 -18.55
N GLU A 84 -23.30 40.86 -17.40
CA GLU A 84 -23.32 41.98 -16.46
C GLU A 84 -21.88 42.39 -16.04
N GLU A 85 -21.59 43.69 -16.03
CA GLU A 85 -20.22 44.24 -15.88
C GLU A 85 -19.50 43.79 -14.59
N ASP A 86 -20.24 43.50 -13.52
CA ASP A 86 -19.70 43.02 -12.24
C ASP A 86 -19.21 41.56 -12.29
N GLU A 87 -19.79 40.68 -13.14
CA GLU A 87 -19.27 39.32 -13.35
C GLU A 87 -17.99 39.32 -14.22
N ILE A 88 -17.77 40.37 -15.01
CA ILE A 88 -16.60 40.54 -15.88
C ILE A 88 -15.39 41.03 -15.07
N VAL A 89 -15.57 42.01 -14.18
CA VAL A 89 -14.48 42.53 -13.33
C VAL A 89 -14.02 41.49 -12.31
N ASP A 90 -14.95 40.78 -11.65
CA ASP A 90 -14.61 39.64 -10.78
C ASP A 90 -13.92 38.52 -11.58
N GLY A 91 -14.28 38.37 -12.86
CA GLY A 91 -13.65 37.43 -13.80
C GLY A 91 -12.20 37.76 -14.14
N ASP A 92 -11.86 39.03 -14.37
CA ASP A 92 -10.50 39.46 -14.75
C ASP A 92 -9.51 39.25 -13.61
N PHE A 93 -9.86 39.67 -12.39
CA PHE A 93 -9.04 39.41 -11.20
C PHE A 93 -8.93 37.92 -10.91
N TYR A 94 -9.99 37.14 -11.15
CA TYR A 94 -9.96 35.69 -11.02
C TYR A 94 -9.00 35.03 -12.00
N LEU A 95 -8.99 35.44 -13.26
CA LEU A 95 -8.08 34.90 -14.27
C LEU A 95 -6.61 35.21 -13.93
N VAL A 96 -6.33 36.44 -13.49
CA VAL A 96 -4.98 36.83 -13.03
C VAL A 96 -4.58 35.99 -11.82
N ALA A 97 -5.46 35.87 -10.81
CA ALA A 97 -5.17 35.07 -9.63
C ALA A 97 -4.96 33.58 -9.95
N LYS A 98 -5.74 33.02 -10.88
CA LYS A 98 -5.57 31.65 -11.39
C LYS A 98 -4.20 31.49 -12.07
N SER A 99 -3.78 32.46 -12.88
CA SER A 99 -2.45 32.42 -13.50
C SER A 99 -1.32 32.43 -12.46
N TYR A 100 -1.44 33.25 -11.40
CA TYR A 100 -0.47 33.25 -10.29
C TYR A 100 -0.51 31.93 -9.51
N PHE A 101 -1.69 31.33 -9.33
CA PHE A 101 -1.84 30.03 -8.69
C PHE A 101 -1.11 28.94 -9.49
N ASP A 102 -1.26 28.94 -10.81
CA ASP A 102 -0.62 27.96 -11.71
C ASP A 102 0.90 28.10 -11.70
N CYS A 103 1.41 29.32 -11.55
CA CYS A 103 2.84 29.60 -11.33
C CYS A 103 3.32 29.27 -9.90
N ARG A 104 2.47 28.74 -9.01
CA ARG A 104 2.75 28.44 -7.60
C ARG A 104 3.09 29.67 -6.74
N GLU A 105 2.60 30.84 -7.15
CA GLU A 105 2.76 32.11 -6.43
C GLU A 105 1.51 32.40 -5.55
N TYR A 106 1.26 31.50 -4.60
CA TYR A 106 -0.01 31.46 -3.88
C TYR A 106 -0.37 32.75 -3.11
N ARG A 107 0.60 33.44 -2.48
CA ARG A 107 0.33 34.70 -1.78
C ARG A 107 -0.08 35.84 -2.73
N ARG A 108 0.50 35.87 -3.95
CA ARG A 108 0.12 36.86 -4.96
C ARG A 108 -1.29 36.60 -5.48
N ALA A 109 -1.63 35.34 -5.71
CA ALA A 109 -2.98 34.93 -6.06
C ALA A 109 -4.00 35.35 -4.98
N ALA A 110 -3.69 35.10 -3.70
CA ALA A 110 -4.55 35.51 -2.59
C ALA A 110 -4.69 37.04 -2.47
N HIS A 111 -3.62 37.80 -2.70
CA HIS A 111 -3.64 39.26 -2.66
C HIS A 111 -4.50 39.85 -3.78
N ALA A 112 -4.43 39.30 -5.01
CA ALA A 112 -5.24 39.74 -6.14
C ALA A 112 -6.75 39.56 -5.91
N LEU A 113 -7.15 38.65 -5.01
CA LEU A 113 -8.56 38.34 -4.70
C LEU A 113 -9.04 38.94 -3.38
N ARG A 114 -8.32 39.88 -2.77
CA ARG A 114 -8.64 40.41 -1.43
C ARG A 114 -10.01 41.10 -1.36
N ASP A 115 -10.36 41.87 -2.38
CA ASP A 115 -11.58 42.70 -2.35
C ASP A 115 -12.77 42.01 -3.06
N GLN A 116 -12.54 40.79 -3.55
CA GLN A 116 -13.48 40.03 -4.37
C GLN A 116 -14.45 39.22 -3.51
N GLY A 117 -15.76 39.40 -3.75
CA GLY A 117 -16.84 38.77 -2.99
C GLY A 117 -17.41 37.49 -3.63
N GLY A 118 -17.08 37.22 -4.91
CA GLY A 118 -17.57 36.05 -5.63
C GLY A 118 -17.19 34.72 -4.95
N LYS A 119 -18.14 33.77 -4.90
CA LYS A 119 -17.95 32.45 -4.23
C LYS A 119 -16.69 31.70 -4.72
N LYS A 120 -16.41 31.76 -6.03
CA LYS A 120 -15.22 31.16 -6.65
C LYS A 120 -13.94 31.89 -6.22
N SER A 121 -13.95 33.21 -6.22
CA SER A 121 -12.83 34.07 -5.83
C SER A 121 -12.48 33.90 -4.34
N VAL A 122 -13.49 33.86 -3.46
CA VAL A 122 -13.30 33.59 -2.03
C VAL A 122 -12.69 32.20 -1.81
N PHE A 123 -13.18 31.17 -2.50
CA PHE A 123 -12.59 29.83 -2.42
C PHE A 123 -11.12 29.82 -2.86
N LEU A 124 -10.81 30.37 -4.04
CA LEU A 124 -9.45 30.37 -4.58
C LEU A 124 -8.49 31.17 -3.69
N ARG A 125 -8.94 32.30 -3.12
CA ARG A 125 -8.19 33.08 -2.14
C ARG A 125 -7.84 32.25 -0.91
N CYS A 126 -8.84 31.68 -0.25
CA CYS A 126 -8.64 30.90 0.97
C CYS A 126 -7.78 29.66 0.71
N TYR A 127 -7.99 28.99 -0.43
CA TYR A 127 -7.21 27.83 -0.84
C TYR A 127 -5.75 28.18 -1.15
N ALA A 128 -5.50 29.32 -1.82
CA ALA A 128 -4.14 29.81 -2.05
C ALA A 128 -3.44 30.19 -0.73
N LEU A 129 -4.14 30.83 0.22
CA LEU A 129 -3.58 31.09 1.55
C LEU A 129 -3.23 29.81 2.30
N TYR A 130 -4.11 28.80 2.23
CA TYR A 130 -3.85 27.48 2.81
C TYR A 130 -2.56 26.86 2.25
N LEU A 131 -2.42 26.79 0.92
CA LEU A 131 -1.22 26.23 0.27
C LEU A 131 0.04 27.06 0.50
N ALA A 132 -0.08 28.40 0.58
CA ALA A 132 1.04 29.27 0.94
C ALA A 132 1.55 28.99 2.37
N GLY A 133 0.62 28.63 3.26
CA GLY A 133 0.90 28.24 4.63
C GLY A 133 1.55 26.85 4.73
N GLU A 134 1.03 25.85 4.02
CA GLU A 134 1.64 24.52 3.95
C GLU A 134 3.04 24.56 3.34
N LYS A 135 3.24 25.31 2.25
CA LYS A 135 4.56 25.51 1.65
C LYS A 135 5.57 26.08 2.65
N ARG A 136 5.18 27.09 3.43
CA ARG A 136 6.05 27.68 4.46
C ARG A 136 6.35 26.68 5.59
N LYS A 137 5.35 25.89 6.00
CA LYS A 137 5.53 24.81 6.99
C LYS A 137 6.54 23.77 6.51
N GLU A 138 6.48 23.38 5.24
CA GLU A 138 7.47 22.47 4.62
C GLU A 138 8.87 23.08 4.56
N GLU A 139 8.99 24.36 4.16
CA GLU A 139 10.27 25.09 4.15
C GLU A 139 10.89 25.17 5.56
N GLU A 140 10.11 25.56 6.57
CA GLU A 140 10.56 25.62 7.98
C GLU A 140 10.97 24.22 8.48
N LEU A 141 10.26 23.17 8.09
CA LEU A 141 10.59 21.78 8.42
C LEU A 141 11.92 21.33 7.81
N MET A 142 12.23 21.76 6.58
CA MET A 142 13.52 21.45 5.93
C MET A 142 14.70 22.18 6.57
N GLU A 143 14.52 23.41 7.06
CA GLU A 143 15.58 24.19 7.71
C GLU A 143 15.94 23.65 9.11
N LEU A 144 14.97 23.05 9.82
CA LEU A 144 15.12 22.50 11.17
C LEU A 144 15.77 21.11 11.23
N GLU A 145 16.46 20.63 10.18
CA GLU A 145 17.16 19.33 10.12
C GLU A 145 18.23 19.18 11.25
N GLY A 146 17.78 18.85 12.46
CA GLY A 146 18.57 18.51 13.64
C GLY A 146 17.85 17.42 14.47
N PRO A 147 18.59 16.58 15.22
CA PRO A 147 18.09 15.33 15.82
C PRO A 147 17.04 15.49 16.95
N LEU A 148 16.65 16.72 17.30
CA LEU A 148 15.69 17.02 18.37
C LEU A 148 14.53 17.94 17.97
N GLY A 149 14.33 18.20 16.68
CA GLY A 149 13.22 19.02 16.21
C GLY A 149 11.87 18.31 16.30
N LYS A 150 11.29 18.20 17.50
CA LYS A 150 9.83 18.09 17.63
C LYS A 150 9.25 19.38 17.07
N SER A 151 8.73 19.32 15.87
CA SER A 151 8.22 20.49 15.19
C SER A 151 6.70 20.47 15.21
N ASP A 152 6.10 21.02 16.27
CA ASP A 152 4.73 21.53 16.26
C ASP A 152 4.64 22.77 15.33
N ILE A 153 5.17 22.66 14.10
CA ILE A 153 5.08 23.71 13.08
C ILE A 153 3.68 23.59 12.49
N VAL A 154 2.79 24.42 13.02
CA VAL A 154 1.44 24.57 12.51
C VAL A 154 1.42 25.68 11.49
N ASN A 155 0.61 25.50 10.46
CA ASN A 155 0.36 26.52 9.46
C ASN A 155 -0.32 27.75 10.13
N ARG A 156 0.38 28.89 10.10
CA ARG A 156 -0.04 30.14 10.77
C ARG A 156 -1.30 30.76 10.16
N GLU A 157 -1.61 30.43 8.90
CA GLU A 157 -2.76 30.96 8.17
C GLU A 157 -4.07 30.21 8.49
N LEU A 158 -4.02 29.08 9.20
CA LEU A 158 -5.22 28.30 9.51
C LEU A 158 -6.25 29.09 10.33
N VAL A 159 -5.78 29.93 11.25
CA VAL A 159 -6.64 30.71 12.15
C VAL A 159 -7.39 31.82 11.40
N SER A 160 -6.76 32.46 10.43
CA SER A 160 -7.41 33.50 9.61
C SER A 160 -8.48 32.88 8.71
N ILE A 161 -8.13 31.78 8.03
CA ILE A 161 -9.03 31.05 7.12
C ILE A 161 -10.24 30.48 7.87
N GLU A 162 -10.03 29.87 9.05
CA GLU A 162 -11.13 29.32 9.85
C GLU A 162 -12.13 30.40 10.27
N ARG A 163 -11.65 31.55 10.75
CA ARG A 163 -12.53 32.65 11.15
C ARG A 163 -13.40 33.09 9.98
N GLU A 164 -12.79 33.30 8.84
CA GLU A 164 -13.49 33.72 7.63
C GLU A 164 -14.52 32.68 7.17
N LEU A 165 -14.12 31.40 7.01
CA LEU A 165 -15.03 30.33 6.59
C LEU A 165 -16.14 30.06 7.61
N SER A 166 -15.86 30.20 8.92
CA SER A 166 -16.87 30.05 9.96
C SER A 166 -17.95 31.14 9.90
N THR A 167 -17.57 32.38 9.52
CA THR A 167 -18.53 33.47 9.32
C THR A 167 -19.42 33.21 8.11
N PHE A 168 -18.85 32.75 7.00
CA PHE A 168 -19.61 32.38 5.82
C PHE A 168 -20.55 31.19 6.07
N ARG A 169 -20.13 30.22 6.89
CA ARG A 169 -21.00 29.10 7.29
C ARG A 169 -22.19 29.58 8.13
N LYS A 170 -21.97 30.48 9.11
CA LYS A 170 -23.05 31.06 9.93
C LYS A 170 -24.04 31.88 9.09
N ASN A 171 -23.54 32.55 8.05
CA ASN A 171 -24.36 33.35 7.14
C ASN A 171 -25.08 32.50 6.07
N GLY A 172 -24.78 31.20 5.96
CA GLY A 172 -25.40 30.29 4.98
C GLY A 172 -24.96 30.52 3.53
N THR A 173 -23.94 31.33 3.28
CA THR A 173 -23.50 31.71 1.92
C THR A 173 -22.35 30.86 1.38
N ILE A 174 -21.90 29.85 2.14
CA ILE A 174 -20.72 29.04 1.84
C ILE A 174 -20.95 28.08 0.66
N ASP A 175 -20.01 28.05 -0.29
CA ASP A 175 -19.98 27.12 -1.43
C ASP A 175 -19.62 25.69 -0.96
N PRO A 176 -20.04 24.60 -1.62
CA PRO A 176 -19.62 23.23 -1.27
C PRO A 176 -18.10 23.06 -1.20
N PHE A 177 -17.37 23.74 -2.06
CA PHE A 177 -15.90 23.79 -2.05
C PHE A 177 -15.34 24.55 -0.84
N GLY A 178 -16.04 25.59 -0.39
CA GLY A 178 -15.72 26.30 0.86
C GLY A 178 -15.94 25.42 2.08
N LEU A 179 -17.01 24.60 2.10
CA LEU A 179 -17.21 23.58 3.14
C LEU A 179 -16.08 22.54 3.13
N TYR A 180 -15.63 22.08 1.96
CA TYR A 180 -14.48 21.19 1.84
C TYR A 180 -13.21 21.80 2.48
N LEU A 181 -12.89 23.05 2.11
CA LEU A 181 -11.72 23.74 2.68
C LEU A 181 -11.86 23.96 4.19
N TYR A 182 -13.08 24.28 4.67
CA TYR A 182 -13.34 24.42 6.10
C TYR A 182 -13.15 23.10 6.85
N GLY A 183 -13.62 21.99 6.27
CA GLY A 183 -13.38 20.63 6.79
C GLY A 183 -11.89 20.29 6.88
N LEU A 184 -11.11 20.65 5.84
CA LEU A 184 -9.66 20.46 5.80
C LEU A 184 -8.95 21.26 6.90
N VAL A 185 -9.28 22.53 7.06
CA VAL A 185 -8.70 23.40 8.13
C VAL A 185 -9.06 22.87 9.52
N LEU A 186 -10.29 22.41 9.73
CA LEU A 186 -10.70 21.81 11.01
C LEU A 186 -9.96 20.49 11.30
N LYS A 187 -9.69 19.69 10.27
CA LYS A 187 -8.91 18.44 10.39
C LYS A 187 -7.48 18.75 10.85
N GLU A 188 -6.78 19.68 10.19
CA GLU A 188 -5.42 20.09 10.55
C GLU A 188 -5.34 20.66 11.98
N LYS A 189 -6.40 21.31 12.46
CA LYS A 189 -6.50 21.78 13.85
C LYS A 189 -6.80 20.68 14.89
N GLY A 190 -7.07 19.45 14.47
CA GLY A 190 -7.43 18.33 15.35
C GLY A 190 -8.91 18.23 15.72
N ASN A 191 -9.79 19.05 15.14
CA ASN A 191 -11.24 19.04 15.40
C ASN A 191 -11.98 18.02 14.51
N GLY A 192 -11.63 16.73 14.64
CA GLY A 192 -12.09 15.67 13.73
C GLY A 192 -13.61 15.47 13.64
N ASN A 193 -14.35 15.61 14.75
CA ASN A 193 -15.80 15.43 14.74
C ASN A 193 -16.53 16.52 13.96
N LEU A 194 -16.15 17.79 14.18
CA LEU A 194 -16.71 18.91 13.42
C LEU A 194 -16.30 18.84 11.95
N ALA A 195 -15.02 18.52 11.68
CA ALA A 195 -14.53 18.31 10.32
C ALA A 195 -15.36 17.25 9.57
N ARG A 196 -15.67 16.13 10.22
CA ARG A 196 -16.51 15.07 9.65
C ARG A 196 -17.91 15.59 9.26
N THR A 197 -18.60 16.30 10.16
CA THR A 197 -19.94 16.84 9.85
C THR A 197 -19.92 17.80 8.66
N VAL A 198 -18.92 18.69 8.62
CA VAL A 198 -18.74 19.66 7.53
C VAL A 198 -18.41 18.98 6.21
N LEU A 199 -17.56 17.95 6.24
CA LEU A 199 -17.20 17.20 5.04
C LEU A 199 -18.38 16.40 4.50
N VAL A 200 -19.24 15.84 5.37
CA VAL A 200 -20.49 15.19 4.94
C VAL A 200 -21.43 16.20 4.26
N GLU A 201 -21.57 17.41 4.82
CA GLU A 201 -22.34 18.49 4.18
C GLU A 201 -21.75 18.88 2.81
N SER A 202 -20.42 18.97 2.71
CA SER A 202 -19.71 19.27 1.45
C SER A 202 -19.94 18.19 0.40
N VAL A 203 -19.80 16.93 0.79
CA VAL A 203 -19.94 15.77 -0.09
C VAL A 203 -21.38 15.60 -0.58
N ASN A 204 -22.37 15.79 0.29
CA ASN A 204 -23.78 15.67 -0.07
C ASN A 204 -24.23 16.80 -1.01
N SER A 205 -23.61 17.98 -0.91
CA SER A 205 -23.91 19.12 -1.80
C SER A 205 -23.15 19.04 -3.13
N TYR A 206 -21.90 18.55 -3.14
CA TYR A 206 -21.11 18.34 -4.35
C TYR A 206 -20.36 17.00 -4.34
N PRO A 207 -20.99 15.90 -4.82
CA PRO A 207 -20.41 14.56 -4.75
C PRO A 207 -19.16 14.33 -5.61
N TRP A 208 -18.90 15.13 -6.64
CA TRP A 208 -17.82 14.86 -7.60
C TRP A 208 -16.42 15.29 -7.13
N ASN A 209 -16.32 16.03 -6.02
CA ASN A 209 -15.02 16.40 -5.46
C ASN A 209 -14.40 15.23 -4.70
N TRP A 210 -13.61 14.40 -5.39
CA TRP A 210 -12.98 13.21 -4.81
C TRP A 210 -12.10 13.50 -3.59
N ASN A 211 -11.43 14.65 -3.56
CA ASN A 211 -10.60 15.03 -2.41
C ASN A 211 -11.41 15.11 -1.11
N ALA A 212 -12.66 15.59 -1.16
CA ALA A 212 -13.51 15.66 0.03
C ALA A 212 -13.82 14.26 0.61
N TRP A 213 -13.96 13.26 -0.25
CA TRP A 213 -14.17 11.87 0.16
C TRP A 213 -12.91 11.24 0.74
N LEU A 214 -11.74 11.51 0.17
CA LEU A 214 -10.44 11.06 0.72
C LEU A 214 -10.17 11.67 2.09
N GLU A 215 -10.47 12.96 2.27
CA GLU A 215 -10.35 13.60 3.58
C GLU A 215 -11.34 13.02 4.59
N LEU A 216 -12.59 12.77 4.16
CA LEU A 216 -13.58 12.10 5.01
C LEU A 216 -13.12 10.69 5.39
N GLN A 217 -12.53 9.94 4.46
CA GLN A 217 -12.00 8.60 4.70
C GLN A 217 -10.94 8.62 5.79
N SER A 218 -10.01 9.58 5.75
CA SER A 218 -8.96 9.70 6.79
C SER A 218 -9.50 9.95 8.20
N LEU A 219 -10.73 10.47 8.32
CA LEU A 219 -11.43 10.70 9.59
C LEU A 219 -12.30 9.50 10.03
N CYS A 220 -12.48 8.50 9.17
CA CYS A 220 -13.30 7.31 9.43
C CYS A 220 -12.43 6.17 9.96
N THR A 221 -12.13 6.20 11.26
CA THR A 221 -11.26 5.19 11.90
C THR A 221 -11.99 3.94 12.37
N THR A 222 -13.32 3.97 12.51
CA THR A 222 -14.11 2.83 12.98
C THR A 222 -15.33 2.57 12.09
N VAL A 223 -15.79 1.31 12.10
CA VAL A 223 -16.98 0.88 11.37
C VAL A 223 -18.24 1.60 11.87
N ASP A 224 -18.34 1.87 13.18
CA ASP A 224 -19.48 2.58 13.77
C ASP A 224 -19.59 4.01 13.24
N ILE A 225 -18.44 4.68 13.09
CA ILE A 225 -18.40 6.02 12.50
C ILE A 225 -18.87 5.96 11.05
N LEU A 226 -18.40 4.98 10.27
CA LEU A 226 -18.82 4.81 8.88
C LEU A 226 -20.33 4.61 8.74
N ASN A 227 -20.92 3.77 9.60
CA ASN A 227 -22.36 3.49 9.62
C ASN A 227 -23.21 4.69 10.08
N SER A 228 -22.64 5.58 10.89
CA SER A 228 -23.32 6.80 11.37
C SER A 228 -23.42 7.92 10.31
N LEU A 229 -22.72 7.80 9.18
CA LEU A 229 -22.68 8.84 8.16
C LEU A 229 -23.96 8.88 7.31
N ASN A 230 -24.65 10.01 7.33
CA ASN A 230 -25.78 10.29 6.44
C ASN A 230 -25.29 10.75 5.06
N LEU A 231 -24.96 9.79 4.20
CA LEU A 231 -24.48 10.04 2.83
C LEU A 231 -25.58 9.79 1.79
N ASN A 232 -25.78 10.77 0.89
CA ASN A 232 -26.67 10.66 -0.25
C ASN A 232 -26.32 9.46 -1.14
N ASN A 233 -27.34 8.84 -1.77
CA ASN A 233 -27.12 7.70 -2.65
C ASN A 233 -26.60 8.17 -4.02
N HIS A 234 -25.29 8.11 -4.19
CA HIS A 234 -24.58 8.45 -5.42
C HIS A 234 -23.49 7.40 -5.68
N TRP A 235 -23.15 7.11 -6.94
CA TRP A 235 -22.17 6.08 -7.28
C TRP A 235 -20.74 6.38 -6.73
N MET A 236 -20.42 7.64 -6.48
CA MET A 236 -19.20 8.05 -5.76
C MET A 236 -19.12 7.48 -4.34
N LYS A 237 -20.27 7.23 -3.71
CA LYS A 237 -20.34 6.58 -2.40
C LYS A 237 -19.76 5.17 -2.46
N ASP A 238 -19.94 4.43 -3.55
CA ASP A 238 -19.38 3.09 -3.70
C ASP A 238 -17.84 3.12 -3.77
N PHE A 239 -17.25 4.12 -4.44
CA PHE A 239 -15.79 4.34 -4.40
C PHE A 239 -15.31 4.66 -2.99
N PHE A 240 -16.01 5.54 -2.28
CA PHE A 240 -15.70 5.88 -0.90
C PHE A 240 -15.80 4.66 0.03
N LEU A 241 -16.87 3.86 -0.08
CA LEU A 241 -17.05 2.65 0.71
C LEU A 241 -15.97 1.61 0.42
N ALA A 242 -15.60 1.40 -0.85
CA ALA A 242 -14.54 0.47 -1.22
C ALA A 242 -13.20 0.85 -0.57
N ASN A 243 -12.83 2.13 -0.66
CA ASN A 243 -11.65 2.69 -0.01
C ASN A 243 -11.73 2.62 1.53
N ALA A 244 -12.88 2.94 2.12
CA ALA A 244 -13.06 2.92 3.58
C ALA A 244 -12.98 1.50 4.14
N TYR A 245 -13.58 0.51 3.46
CA TYR A 245 -13.47 -0.90 3.84
C TYR A 245 -12.03 -1.40 3.76
N GLN A 246 -11.25 -0.91 2.79
CA GLN A 246 -9.83 -1.25 2.68
C GLN A 246 -9.03 -0.76 3.90
N GLU A 247 -9.20 0.49 4.33
CA GLU A 247 -8.54 1.03 5.54
C GLU A 247 -9.00 0.33 6.82
N LEU A 248 -10.29 -0.04 6.89
CA LEU A 248 -10.88 -0.80 7.99
C LEU A 248 -10.53 -2.30 7.93
N ARG A 249 -9.70 -2.75 6.98
CA ARG A 249 -9.24 -4.14 6.78
C ARG A 249 -10.35 -5.14 6.47
N MET A 250 -11.48 -4.65 5.97
CA MET A 250 -12.59 -5.43 5.42
C MET A 250 -12.34 -5.75 3.95
N HIS A 251 -11.33 -6.59 3.69
CA HIS A 251 -10.80 -6.82 2.35
C HIS A 251 -11.81 -7.48 1.40
N LYS A 252 -12.66 -8.39 1.90
CA LYS A 252 -13.64 -9.11 1.06
C LYS A 252 -14.76 -8.20 0.56
N GLU A 253 -15.27 -7.35 1.46
CA GLU A 253 -16.30 -6.36 1.17
C GLU A 253 -15.77 -5.27 0.23
N SER A 254 -14.51 -4.86 0.44
CA SER A 254 -13.82 -3.92 -0.45
C SER A 254 -13.67 -4.48 -1.86
N LEU A 255 -13.21 -5.73 -2.01
CA LEU A 255 -13.10 -6.40 -3.31
C LEU A 255 -14.44 -6.49 -4.03
N SER A 256 -15.50 -6.92 -3.32
CA SER A 256 -16.85 -7.00 -3.91
C SER A 256 -17.34 -5.64 -4.46
N LYS A 257 -17.01 -4.54 -3.76
CA LYS A 257 -17.31 -3.19 -4.24
C LYS A 257 -16.46 -2.79 -5.45
N TYR A 258 -15.16 -3.11 -5.45
CA TYR A 258 -14.31 -2.85 -6.61
C TYR A 258 -14.70 -3.68 -7.83
N ASP A 259 -15.12 -4.93 -7.67
CA ASP A 259 -15.61 -5.78 -8.76
C ASP A 259 -16.88 -5.20 -9.39
N TYR A 260 -17.80 -4.71 -8.55
CA TYR A 260 -18.99 -3.98 -9.01
C TYR A 260 -18.61 -2.72 -9.80
N LEU A 261 -17.67 -1.92 -9.27
CA LEU A 261 -17.19 -0.71 -9.95
C LEU A 261 -16.43 -1.05 -11.23
N HIS A 262 -15.66 -2.13 -11.27
CA HIS A 262 -14.95 -2.59 -12.44
C HIS A 262 -15.91 -2.98 -13.57
N GLY A 263 -17.08 -3.56 -13.24
CA GLY A 263 -18.14 -3.82 -14.23
C GLY A 263 -18.70 -2.54 -14.90
N ILE A 264 -18.63 -1.40 -14.22
CA ILE A 264 -19.08 -0.09 -14.75
C ILE A 264 -17.92 0.65 -15.45
N PHE A 265 -16.73 0.60 -14.86
CA PHE A 265 -15.50 1.30 -15.24
C PHE A 265 -14.40 0.31 -15.64
N GLY A 266 -14.65 -0.51 -16.66
CA GLY A 266 -13.78 -1.64 -17.04
C GLY A 266 -12.32 -1.29 -17.34
N PHE A 267 -12.04 -0.06 -17.81
CA PHE A 267 -10.68 0.35 -18.19
C PHE A 267 -10.04 1.34 -17.21
N SER A 268 -10.59 1.49 -15.99
CA SER A 268 -10.04 2.42 -15.00
C SER A 268 -8.76 1.86 -14.38
N ASN A 269 -7.63 2.48 -14.71
CA ASN A 269 -6.33 2.17 -14.11
C ASN A 269 -6.34 2.37 -12.58
N TYR A 270 -7.09 3.36 -12.08
CA TYR A 270 -7.21 3.62 -10.64
C TYR A 270 -7.85 2.43 -9.91
N ILE A 271 -8.94 1.88 -10.44
CA ILE A 271 -9.63 0.73 -9.82
C ILE A 271 -8.71 -0.49 -9.81
N GLN A 272 -8.03 -0.77 -10.92
CA GLN A 272 -7.04 -1.84 -10.99
C GLN A 272 -5.93 -1.67 -9.94
N ALA A 273 -5.40 -0.46 -9.76
CA ALA A 273 -4.40 -0.17 -8.74
C ALA A 273 -4.94 -0.37 -7.31
N GLN A 274 -6.19 0.01 -7.03
CA GLN A 274 -6.80 -0.25 -5.72
C GLN A 274 -7.06 -1.73 -5.47
N ILE A 275 -7.54 -2.48 -6.49
CA ILE A 275 -7.68 -3.95 -6.40
C ILE A 275 -6.31 -4.56 -6.09
N ALA A 276 -5.25 -4.13 -6.77
CA ALA A 276 -3.89 -4.59 -6.49
C ALA A 276 -3.45 -4.28 -5.04
N LYS A 277 -3.81 -3.13 -4.47
CA LYS A 277 -3.54 -2.83 -3.05
C LYS A 277 -4.27 -3.76 -2.10
N VAL A 278 -5.54 -4.08 -2.37
CA VAL A 278 -6.30 -5.02 -1.56
C VAL A 278 -5.71 -6.44 -1.67
N GLN A 279 -5.38 -6.89 -2.88
CA GLN A 279 -4.73 -8.18 -3.08
C GLN A 279 -3.34 -8.25 -2.46
N TYR A 280 -2.60 -7.14 -2.44
CA TYR A 280 -1.33 -7.03 -1.72
C TYR A 280 -1.52 -7.23 -0.22
N SER A 281 -2.56 -6.64 0.38
CA SER A 281 -2.88 -6.85 1.79
C SER A 281 -3.31 -8.30 2.11
N LEU A 282 -3.92 -8.99 1.14
CA LEU A 282 -4.22 -10.43 1.21
C LEU A 282 -3.00 -11.33 0.90
N ARG A 283 -1.88 -10.75 0.47
CA ARG A 283 -0.62 -11.43 0.10
C ARG A 283 -0.69 -12.33 -1.13
N GLU A 284 -1.63 -12.08 -2.02
CA GLU A 284 -1.74 -12.76 -3.32
C GLU A 284 -0.78 -12.13 -4.34
N PHE A 285 0.52 -12.31 -4.12
CA PHE A 285 1.58 -11.63 -4.88
C PHE A 285 1.56 -11.92 -6.39
N ASP A 286 1.15 -13.11 -6.80
CA ASP A 286 1.10 -13.49 -8.22
C ASP A 286 0.00 -12.75 -8.98
N LEU A 287 -1.17 -12.56 -8.37
CA LEU A 287 -2.24 -11.74 -8.93
C LEU A 287 -1.85 -10.27 -9.00
N VAL A 288 -1.17 -9.77 -7.95
CA VAL A 288 -0.71 -8.39 -7.87
C VAL A 288 0.30 -8.08 -8.97
N GLU A 289 1.26 -8.97 -9.21
CA GLU A 289 2.22 -8.85 -10.32
C GLU A 289 1.51 -8.75 -11.68
N GLY A 290 0.57 -9.66 -11.96
CA GLY A 290 -0.20 -9.63 -13.21
C GLY A 290 -0.95 -8.31 -13.41
N ILE A 291 -1.60 -7.79 -12.36
CA ILE A 291 -2.32 -6.51 -12.42
C ILE A 291 -1.34 -5.35 -12.67
N PHE A 292 -0.18 -5.31 -12.00
CA PHE A 292 0.79 -4.23 -12.19
C PHE A 292 1.51 -4.29 -13.54
N GLU A 293 1.75 -5.48 -14.10
CA GLU A 293 2.21 -5.61 -15.47
C GLU A 293 1.22 -5.03 -16.46
N ASP A 294 -0.07 -5.34 -16.31
CA ASP A 294 -1.13 -4.80 -17.16
C ASP A 294 -1.28 -3.28 -16.99
N LEU A 295 -1.15 -2.77 -15.77
CA LEU A 295 -1.09 -1.33 -15.50
C LEU A 295 0.07 -0.66 -16.22
N LEU A 296 1.28 -1.24 -16.20
CA LEU A 296 2.46 -0.71 -16.88
C LEU A 296 2.37 -0.81 -18.40
N ARG A 297 1.63 -1.78 -18.95
CA ARG A 297 1.31 -1.89 -20.37
C ARG A 297 0.31 -0.81 -20.80
N ASN A 298 -0.70 -0.58 -19.97
CA ASN A 298 -1.77 0.39 -20.22
C ASN A 298 -1.30 1.85 -20.06
N ASP A 299 -0.54 2.14 -19.02
CA ASP A 299 0.03 3.45 -18.72
C ASP A 299 1.53 3.37 -18.40
N PRO A 300 2.39 3.51 -19.42
CA PRO A 300 3.82 3.35 -19.25
C PRO A 300 4.51 4.37 -18.35
N TYR A 301 3.86 5.50 -18.07
CA TYR A 301 4.45 6.62 -17.30
C TYR A 301 3.85 6.75 -15.89
N ARG A 302 2.99 5.81 -15.48
CA ARG A 302 2.44 5.78 -14.12
C ARG A 302 3.53 5.43 -13.11
N VAL A 303 3.76 6.32 -12.16
CA VAL A 303 4.66 6.11 -11.01
C VAL A 303 3.88 5.85 -9.71
N GLU A 304 2.60 6.28 -9.66
CA GLU A 304 1.72 6.06 -8.51
C GLU A 304 1.51 4.57 -8.22
N ASP A 305 1.61 4.19 -6.95
CA ASP A 305 1.44 2.83 -6.41
C ASP A 305 2.47 1.79 -6.90
N MET A 306 3.48 2.21 -7.66
CA MET A 306 4.54 1.32 -8.17
C MET A 306 5.56 0.93 -7.08
N ASP A 307 5.57 1.63 -5.96
CA ASP A 307 6.26 1.25 -4.73
C ASP A 307 5.78 -0.11 -4.23
N MET A 308 4.47 -0.36 -4.26
CA MET A 308 3.87 -1.65 -3.90
C MET A 308 4.33 -2.75 -4.86
N TYR A 309 4.34 -2.47 -6.16
CA TYR A 309 4.88 -3.41 -7.15
C TYR A 309 6.36 -3.73 -6.88
N SER A 310 7.17 -2.73 -6.56
CA SER A 310 8.58 -2.96 -6.19
C SER A 310 8.75 -3.80 -4.93
N ASN A 311 7.87 -3.65 -3.94
CA ASN A 311 7.88 -4.49 -2.72
C ASN A 311 7.52 -5.95 -3.04
N VAL A 312 6.60 -6.18 -3.97
CA VAL A 312 6.25 -7.54 -4.44
C VAL A 312 7.41 -8.17 -5.20
N LEU A 313 8.02 -7.43 -6.12
CA LEU A 313 9.19 -7.92 -6.87
C LEU A 313 10.38 -8.20 -5.95
N TYR A 314 10.57 -7.39 -4.90
CA TYR A 314 11.56 -7.64 -3.86
C TYR A 314 11.25 -8.93 -3.09
N ALA A 315 10.00 -9.11 -2.66
CA ALA A 315 9.58 -10.32 -1.93
C ALA A 315 9.66 -11.61 -2.77
N LYS A 316 9.53 -11.52 -4.09
CA LYS A 316 9.72 -12.63 -5.04
C LYS A 316 11.18 -12.78 -5.51
N GLU A 317 12.09 -11.91 -5.08
CA GLU A 317 13.50 -11.87 -5.48
C GLU A 317 13.73 -11.73 -7.01
N CYS A 318 12.77 -11.13 -7.72
CA CYS A 318 12.83 -10.93 -9.18
C CYS A 318 13.71 -9.73 -9.56
N SER A 319 15.04 -9.93 -9.54
CA SER A 319 16.02 -8.86 -9.78
C SER A 319 15.95 -8.20 -11.18
N SER A 320 15.58 -8.96 -12.21
CA SER A 320 15.46 -8.46 -13.59
C SER A 320 14.30 -7.47 -13.76
N ALA A 321 13.11 -7.88 -13.34
CA ALA A 321 11.90 -7.05 -13.38
C ALA A 321 12.06 -5.79 -12.52
N LEU A 322 12.65 -5.91 -11.32
CA LEU A 322 12.90 -4.77 -10.45
C LEU A 322 13.92 -3.80 -11.04
N SER A 323 14.98 -4.30 -11.69
CA SER A 323 15.94 -3.45 -12.41
C SER A 323 15.29 -2.68 -13.57
N TYR A 324 14.41 -3.35 -14.32
CA TYR A 324 13.68 -2.73 -15.42
C TYR A 324 12.74 -1.63 -14.93
N LEU A 325 11.99 -1.90 -13.85
CA LEU A 325 11.11 -0.92 -13.21
C LEU A 325 11.91 0.28 -12.70
N ALA A 326 13.00 0.07 -11.97
CA ALA A 326 13.83 1.13 -11.42
C ALA A 326 14.40 2.04 -12.51
N HIS A 327 14.90 1.47 -13.61
CA HIS A 327 15.41 2.25 -14.75
C HIS A 327 14.30 3.06 -15.43
N ARG A 328 13.11 2.49 -15.62
CA ARG A 328 11.97 3.20 -16.20
C ARG A 328 11.55 4.38 -15.35
N VAL A 329 11.32 4.14 -14.07
CA VAL A 329 10.86 5.18 -13.14
C VAL A 329 11.89 6.30 -13.01
N PHE A 330 13.18 5.96 -13.03
CA PHE A 330 14.26 6.95 -13.09
C PHE A 330 14.21 7.85 -14.33
N MET A 331 13.85 7.30 -15.49
CA MET A 331 13.72 8.06 -16.74
C MET A 331 12.44 8.88 -16.82
N THR A 332 11.36 8.46 -16.14
CA THR A 332 10.09 9.19 -16.14
C THR A 332 10.11 10.36 -15.15
N ASP A 333 10.42 10.09 -13.89
CA ASP A 333 10.47 11.10 -12.83
C ASP A 333 11.37 10.63 -11.69
N LYS A 334 12.52 11.28 -11.57
CA LYS A 334 13.54 10.95 -10.57
C LYS A 334 13.19 11.48 -9.17
N TYR A 335 12.46 12.59 -9.08
CA TYR A 335 12.29 13.35 -7.83
C TYR A 335 10.92 13.14 -7.21
N ARG A 336 10.45 11.88 -7.19
CA ARG A 336 9.27 11.44 -6.46
C ARG A 336 9.64 10.49 -5.31
N PRO A 337 8.89 10.52 -4.19
CA PRO A 337 9.09 9.60 -3.08
C PRO A 337 8.98 8.13 -3.52
N GLU A 338 7.97 7.80 -4.33
CA GLU A 338 7.75 6.45 -4.83
C GLU A 338 8.93 5.98 -5.69
N SER A 339 9.40 6.84 -6.60
CA SER A 339 10.59 6.58 -7.43
C SER A 339 11.83 6.28 -6.59
N CYS A 340 12.07 7.08 -5.56
CA CYS A 340 13.20 6.89 -4.66
C CYS A 340 13.11 5.57 -3.91
N CYS A 341 11.90 5.15 -3.50
CA CYS A 341 11.70 3.89 -2.79
C CYS A 341 11.88 2.67 -3.70
N ILE A 342 11.41 2.73 -4.95
CA ILE A 342 11.63 1.69 -5.94
C ILE A 342 13.14 1.50 -6.21
N ILE A 343 13.88 2.61 -6.35
CA ILE A 343 15.33 2.57 -6.53
C ILE A 343 16.03 2.07 -5.26
N GLY A 344 15.52 2.42 -4.07
CA GLY A 344 15.99 1.91 -2.78
C GLY A 344 15.87 0.39 -2.71
N ASN A 345 14.70 -0.16 -3.03
CA ASN A 345 14.44 -1.60 -3.09
C ASN A 345 15.35 -2.31 -4.10
N TYR A 346 15.62 -1.69 -5.25
CA TYR A 346 16.56 -2.22 -6.22
C TYR A 346 18.00 -2.32 -5.68
N TYR A 347 18.48 -1.29 -4.97
CA TYR A 347 19.82 -1.34 -4.36
C TYR A 347 19.89 -2.30 -3.19
N SER A 348 18.81 -2.42 -2.41
CA SER A 348 18.67 -3.40 -1.33
C SER A 348 18.81 -4.83 -1.86
N LEU A 349 18.09 -5.18 -2.93
CA LEU A 349 18.19 -6.50 -3.56
C LEU A 349 19.58 -6.78 -4.16
N LYS A 350 20.34 -5.73 -4.50
CA LYS A 350 21.75 -5.84 -4.92
C LYS A 350 22.75 -5.99 -3.76
N GLY A 351 22.29 -5.95 -2.51
CA GLY A 351 23.12 -5.95 -1.31
C GLY A 351 23.85 -4.62 -1.02
N GLN A 352 23.48 -3.52 -1.69
CA GLN A 352 24.08 -2.20 -1.49
C GLN A 352 23.24 -1.37 -0.51
N HIS A 353 23.18 -1.81 0.74
CA HIS A 353 22.32 -1.23 1.79
C HIS A 353 22.58 0.25 2.07
N GLU A 354 23.84 0.71 2.04
CA GLU A 354 24.18 2.13 2.23
C GLU A 354 23.54 3.05 1.17
N LYS A 355 23.52 2.59 -0.09
CA LYS A 355 22.86 3.31 -1.18
C LYS A 355 21.36 3.24 -1.05
N ALA A 356 20.80 2.09 -0.67
CA ALA A 356 19.37 1.96 -0.41
C ALA A 356 18.91 2.98 0.65
N VAL A 357 19.62 3.07 1.78
CA VAL A 357 19.36 4.07 2.82
C VAL A 357 19.48 5.50 2.31
N LEU A 358 20.46 5.80 1.46
CA LEU A 358 20.58 7.13 0.84
C LEU A 358 19.33 7.48 0.01
N TYR A 359 18.80 6.54 -0.77
CA TYR A 359 17.58 6.76 -1.55
C TYR A 359 16.32 6.85 -0.69
N PHE A 360 16.20 6.04 0.38
CA PHE A 360 15.10 6.20 1.33
C PHE A 360 15.15 7.54 2.06
N ARG A 361 16.34 8.02 2.47
CA ARG A 361 16.48 9.38 3.02
C ARG A 361 16.09 10.46 2.01
N ARG A 362 16.39 10.27 0.72
CA ARG A 362 15.93 11.19 -0.34
C ARG A 362 14.41 11.17 -0.47
N ALA A 363 13.77 10.00 -0.40
CA ALA A 363 12.31 9.90 -0.38
C ALA A 363 11.71 10.69 0.80
N LEU A 364 12.31 10.57 1.99
CA LEU A 364 11.89 11.27 3.21
C LEU A 364 12.17 12.78 3.19
N LYS A 365 13.09 13.25 2.35
CA LYS A 365 13.31 14.67 2.10
C LYS A 365 12.27 15.27 1.16
N LEU A 366 11.72 14.46 0.25
CA LEU A 366 10.59 14.86 -0.60
C LEU A 366 9.31 14.87 0.22
N ASP A 367 8.97 13.71 0.80
CA ASP A 367 7.78 13.55 1.64
C ASP A 367 8.15 12.92 2.99
N ARG A 368 8.12 13.73 4.05
CA ARG A 368 8.46 13.27 5.41
C ARG A 368 7.47 12.25 5.96
N ASN A 369 6.20 12.37 5.57
CA ASN A 369 5.09 11.54 6.03
C ASN A 369 4.97 10.22 5.25
N TYR A 370 5.92 9.93 4.37
CA TYR A 370 5.87 8.72 3.55
C TYR A 370 6.29 7.48 4.36
N LEU A 371 5.28 6.73 4.79
CA LEU A 371 5.39 5.63 5.77
C LEU A 371 6.32 4.50 5.32
N SER A 372 6.19 4.03 4.07
CA SER A 372 6.97 2.88 3.58
C SER A 372 8.47 3.16 3.58
N ALA A 373 8.91 4.38 3.26
CA ALA A 373 10.35 4.72 3.31
C ALA A 373 10.93 4.60 4.72
N TRP A 374 10.21 5.00 5.77
CA TRP A 374 10.68 4.82 7.15
C TRP A 374 10.84 3.34 7.53
N THR A 375 9.85 2.51 7.18
CA THR A 375 9.88 1.07 7.48
C THR A 375 10.99 0.35 6.71
N LEU A 376 11.15 0.65 5.41
CA LEU A 376 12.18 0.05 4.56
C LEU A 376 13.58 0.52 4.99
N MET A 377 13.74 1.80 5.33
CA MET A 377 15.00 2.31 5.89
C MET A 377 15.37 1.61 7.20
N GLY A 378 14.39 1.30 8.05
CA GLY A 378 14.58 0.48 9.25
C GLY A 378 15.11 -0.91 8.93
N HIS A 379 14.54 -1.60 7.93
CA HIS A 379 15.03 -2.92 7.51
C HIS A 379 16.48 -2.87 7.01
N GLU A 380 16.83 -1.87 6.18
CA GLU A 380 18.22 -1.71 5.73
C GLU A 380 19.19 -1.46 6.89
N PHE A 381 18.76 -0.73 7.94
CA PHE A 381 19.58 -0.56 9.13
C PHE A 381 19.76 -1.85 9.93
N ILE A 382 18.75 -2.73 9.97
CA ILE A 382 18.87 -4.07 10.56
C ILE A 382 19.91 -4.90 9.78
N GLU A 383 19.83 -4.91 8.44
CA GLU A 383 20.79 -5.64 7.58
C GLU A 383 22.23 -5.13 7.76
N MET A 384 22.41 -3.81 7.92
CA MET A 384 23.70 -3.20 8.27
C MET A 384 24.11 -3.38 9.74
N LYS A 385 23.30 -4.06 10.56
CA LYS A 385 23.48 -4.26 12.02
C LYS A 385 23.54 -2.96 12.83
N ASN A 386 23.01 -1.86 12.28
CA ASN A 386 22.87 -0.59 12.99
C ASN A 386 21.52 -0.53 13.70
N THR A 387 21.39 -1.28 14.79
CA THR A 387 20.13 -1.42 15.52
C THR A 387 19.59 -0.12 16.14
N PRO A 388 20.40 0.84 16.65
CA PRO A 388 19.86 2.09 17.19
C PRO A 388 19.17 2.95 16.11
N ALA A 389 19.79 3.10 14.94
CA ALA A 389 19.20 3.85 13.83
C ALA A 389 17.92 3.18 13.29
N ALA A 390 17.87 1.84 13.30
CA ALA A 390 16.66 1.11 12.95
C ALA A 390 15.51 1.41 13.91
N VAL A 391 15.78 1.42 15.23
CA VAL A 391 14.77 1.73 16.26
C VAL A 391 14.19 3.13 16.06
N ASP A 392 15.03 4.13 15.79
CA ASP A 392 14.57 5.49 15.53
C ASP A 392 13.71 5.57 14.26
N ALA A 393 14.10 4.88 13.19
CA ALA A 393 13.34 4.84 11.94
C ALA A 393 11.94 4.22 12.14
N TYR A 394 11.84 3.11 12.88
CA TYR A 394 10.55 2.48 13.17
C TYR A 394 9.68 3.30 14.13
N ARG A 395 10.28 3.99 15.11
CA ARG A 395 9.53 4.91 15.98
C ARG A 395 8.88 6.02 15.17
N HIS A 396 9.60 6.62 14.22
CA HIS A 396 9.03 7.60 13.31
C HIS A 396 7.92 7.02 12.42
N ALA A 397 8.06 5.77 11.95
CA ALA A 397 6.98 5.11 11.21
C ALA A 397 5.70 4.95 12.05
N ILE A 398 5.86 4.61 13.34
CA ILE A 398 4.74 4.49 14.30
C ILE A 398 4.12 5.84 14.61
N ASP A 399 4.92 6.91 14.74
CA ASP A 399 4.41 8.27 14.96
C ASP A 399 3.53 8.73 13.80
N ILE A 400 3.86 8.34 12.56
CA ILE A 400 3.06 8.65 11.36
C ILE A 400 1.80 7.80 11.31
N ASN A 401 1.94 6.47 11.41
CA ASN A 401 0.80 5.55 11.41
C ASN A 401 0.95 4.50 12.50
N PRO A 402 0.25 4.67 13.64
CA PRO A 402 0.28 3.70 14.73
C PRO A 402 -0.29 2.33 14.37
N SER A 403 -1.06 2.23 13.29
CA SER A 403 -1.72 0.98 12.86
C SER A 403 -0.86 0.09 11.98
N ASP A 404 0.30 0.56 11.50
CA ASP A 404 1.18 -0.25 10.64
C ASP A 404 1.88 -1.33 11.46
N TYR A 405 1.51 -2.58 11.22
CA TYR A 405 2.10 -3.74 11.90
C TYR A 405 3.57 -3.94 11.54
N ARG A 406 4.01 -3.52 10.34
CA ARG A 406 5.38 -3.75 9.87
C ARG A 406 6.40 -3.01 10.73
N ALA A 407 6.09 -1.79 11.14
CA ALA A 407 6.95 -1.01 12.03
C ALA A 407 7.03 -1.63 13.43
N TRP A 408 5.92 -2.14 13.96
CA TRP A 408 5.90 -2.85 15.25
C TRP A 408 6.69 -4.15 15.20
N TYR A 409 6.56 -4.92 14.12
CA TYR A 409 7.34 -6.12 13.87
C TYR A 409 8.84 -5.82 13.77
N GLY A 410 9.21 -4.81 12.97
CA GLY A 410 10.60 -4.37 12.82
C GLY A 410 11.24 -3.88 14.12
N LEU A 411 10.49 -3.19 14.98
CA LEU A 411 10.94 -2.88 16.34
C LEU A 411 11.17 -4.16 17.15
N GLY A 412 10.24 -5.12 17.13
CA GLY A 412 10.40 -6.40 17.81
C GLY A 412 11.69 -7.10 17.41
N GLN A 413 11.95 -7.18 16.11
CA GLN A 413 13.17 -7.77 15.55
C GLN A 413 14.43 -6.99 15.95
N ALA A 414 14.38 -5.66 15.98
CA ALA A 414 15.50 -4.85 16.42
C ALA A 414 15.84 -5.07 17.91
N TYR A 415 14.83 -5.20 18.79
CA TYR A 415 15.04 -5.48 20.22
C TYR A 415 15.47 -6.93 20.48
N GLU A 416 15.02 -7.88 19.65
CA GLU A 416 15.49 -9.26 19.66
C GLU A 416 16.99 -9.31 19.33
N MET A 417 17.44 -8.60 18.29
CA MET A 417 18.86 -8.48 17.92
C MET A 417 19.70 -7.82 19.03
N MET A 418 19.11 -6.95 19.84
CA MET A 418 19.76 -6.36 21.02
C MET A 418 19.81 -7.30 22.23
N GLY A 419 19.21 -8.49 22.16
CA GLY A 419 19.17 -9.45 23.28
C GLY A 419 18.20 -9.06 24.40
N MET A 420 17.17 -8.26 24.09
CA MET A 420 16.15 -7.79 25.05
C MET A 420 14.76 -8.40 24.73
N PRO A 421 14.52 -9.69 25.02
CA PRO A 421 13.33 -10.41 24.59
C PRO A 421 12.04 -9.91 25.25
N PHE A 422 12.09 -9.35 26.47
CA PHE A 422 10.90 -8.77 27.13
C PHE A 422 10.32 -7.57 26.35
N TYR A 423 11.19 -6.68 25.88
CA TYR A 423 10.78 -5.53 25.07
C TYR A 423 10.31 -5.99 23.68
N ALA A 424 11.04 -6.92 23.07
CA ALA A 424 10.65 -7.53 21.80
C ALA A 424 9.24 -8.13 21.87
N LEU A 425 8.95 -8.89 22.93
CA LEU A 425 7.64 -9.52 23.16
C LEU A 425 6.51 -8.48 23.22
N HIS A 426 6.72 -7.36 23.91
CA HIS A 426 5.73 -6.30 23.97
C HIS A 426 5.40 -5.73 22.57
N TYR A 427 6.43 -5.52 21.73
CA TYR A 427 6.23 -5.01 20.37
C TYR A 427 5.62 -6.06 19.42
N PHE A 428 6.03 -7.33 19.54
CA PHE A 428 5.41 -8.42 18.78
C PHE A 428 3.94 -8.61 19.15
N ARG A 429 3.58 -8.53 20.44
CA ARG A 429 2.17 -8.55 20.88
C ARG A 429 1.34 -7.44 20.24
N LYS A 430 1.90 -6.23 20.11
CA LYS A 430 1.23 -5.12 19.38
C LYS A 430 1.09 -5.40 17.89
N SER A 431 2.13 -5.93 17.25
CA SER A 431 2.06 -6.30 15.84
C SER A 431 0.95 -7.33 15.57
N VAL A 432 0.89 -8.36 16.40
CA VAL A 432 -0.12 -9.42 16.35
C VAL A 432 -1.54 -8.89 16.62
N PHE A 433 -1.68 -7.90 17.51
CA PHE A 433 -2.98 -7.25 17.75
C PHE A 433 -3.54 -6.59 16.49
N PHE A 434 -2.68 -5.94 15.70
CA PHE A 434 -3.11 -5.32 14.45
C PHE A 434 -3.40 -6.36 13.36
N GLN A 435 -2.55 -7.38 13.20
CA GLN A 435 -2.75 -8.42 12.18
C GLN A 435 -2.80 -9.82 12.81
N PRO A 436 -3.97 -10.25 13.32
CA PRO A 436 -4.10 -11.52 14.03
C PRO A 436 -4.04 -12.74 13.10
N ASN A 437 -4.26 -12.55 11.80
CA ASN A 437 -4.32 -13.62 10.80
C ASN A 437 -2.96 -13.92 10.16
N ASP A 438 -1.89 -13.22 10.54
CA ASP A 438 -0.56 -13.42 9.96
C ASP A 438 0.27 -14.42 10.77
N SER A 439 0.59 -15.57 10.17
CA SER A 439 1.38 -16.64 10.77
C SER A 439 2.80 -16.21 11.14
N ARG A 440 3.45 -15.34 10.35
CA ARG A 440 4.84 -14.90 10.59
C ARG A 440 5.00 -14.15 11.91
N LEU A 441 4.02 -13.34 12.27
CA LEU A 441 4.03 -12.58 13.52
C LEU A 441 3.90 -13.50 14.74
N TRP A 442 3.07 -14.54 14.63
CA TRP A 442 2.93 -15.55 15.68
C TRP A 442 4.19 -16.40 15.84
N ILE A 443 4.86 -16.74 14.73
CA ILE A 443 6.14 -17.46 14.73
C ILE A 443 7.23 -16.63 15.41
N ALA A 444 7.41 -15.35 15.05
CA ALA A 444 8.38 -14.48 15.71
C ALA A 444 8.11 -14.30 17.21
N MET A 445 6.84 -14.16 17.60
CA MET A 445 6.47 -14.11 19.01
C MET A 445 6.78 -15.43 19.73
N ALA A 446 6.60 -16.58 19.06
CA ALA A 446 6.92 -17.89 19.62
C ALA A 446 8.43 -18.11 19.78
N HIS A 447 9.25 -17.65 18.82
CA HIS A 447 10.71 -17.65 18.95
C HIS A 447 11.19 -16.81 20.14
N CYS A 448 10.58 -15.65 20.37
CA CYS A 448 10.85 -14.87 21.58
C CYS A 448 10.56 -15.67 22.86
N TYR A 449 9.42 -16.36 22.95
CA TYR A 449 9.10 -17.18 24.12
C TYR A 449 10.05 -18.37 24.32
N GLN A 450 10.59 -18.92 23.23
CA GLN A 450 11.56 -20.02 23.25
C GLN A 450 12.95 -19.59 23.68
N THR A 451 13.27 -18.29 23.65
CA THR A 451 14.59 -17.78 24.06
C THR A 451 14.88 -18.18 25.50
N ASP A 452 16.11 -18.63 25.79
CA ASP A 452 16.53 -19.16 27.10
C ASP A 452 16.22 -18.22 28.29
N GLN A 453 16.21 -16.91 28.05
CA GLN A 453 15.90 -15.90 29.06
C GLN A 453 14.43 -15.92 29.54
N LEU A 454 13.49 -16.31 28.66
CA LEU A 454 12.06 -16.39 28.98
C LEU A 454 11.65 -17.84 29.29
N ASN A 455 12.13 -18.80 28.48
CA ASN A 455 11.87 -20.24 28.59
C ASN A 455 10.37 -20.59 28.84
N MET A 456 9.45 -19.86 28.19
CA MET A 456 8.00 -20.06 28.32
C MET A 456 7.49 -20.97 27.20
N ILE A 457 7.89 -22.24 27.25
CA ILE A 457 7.63 -23.22 26.18
C ILE A 457 6.13 -23.47 25.95
N ASP A 458 5.32 -23.50 27.01
CA ASP A 458 3.87 -23.71 26.89
C ASP A 458 3.16 -22.56 26.16
N GLU A 459 3.61 -21.31 26.37
CA GLU A 459 3.08 -20.16 25.64
C GLU A 459 3.55 -20.16 24.19
N ALA A 460 4.82 -20.52 23.95
CA ALA A 460 5.36 -20.70 22.60
C ALA A 460 4.53 -21.71 21.80
N MET A 461 4.20 -22.87 22.39
CA MET A 461 3.35 -23.87 21.74
C MET A 461 1.95 -23.34 21.38
N LYS A 462 1.32 -22.55 22.24
CA LYS A 462 0.02 -21.92 21.92
C LYS A 462 0.14 -20.97 20.72
N CYS A 463 1.24 -20.22 20.65
CA CYS A 463 1.51 -19.28 19.55
C CYS A 463 1.75 -20.01 18.24
N TYR A 464 2.58 -21.07 18.23
CA TYR A 464 2.77 -21.88 17.03
C TYR A 464 1.50 -22.63 16.60
N LYS A 465 0.68 -23.14 17.54
CA LYS A 465 -0.62 -23.76 17.20
C LYS A 465 -1.53 -22.75 16.50
N ARG A 466 -1.53 -21.50 16.95
CA ARG A 466 -2.28 -20.42 16.30
C ARG A 466 -1.69 -20.07 14.93
N ALA A 467 -0.38 -20.01 14.80
CA ALA A 467 0.30 -19.78 13.52
C ALA A 467 -0.06 -20.85 12.48
N ALA A 468 -0.07 -22.13 12.88
CA ALA A 468 -0.43 -23.25 12.02
C ALA A 468 -1.89 -23.17 11.50
N ASN A 469 -2.80 -22.58 12.29
CA ASN A 469 -4.18 -22.34 11.87
C ASN A 469 -4.32 -21.14 10.91
N CYS A 470 -3.36 -20.21 10.90
CA CYS A 470 -3.37 -19.00 10.08
C CYS A 470 -2.76 -19.18 8.68
N ASN A 471 -2.78 -20.41 8.14
CA ASN A 471 -2.16 -20.81 6.88
C ASN A 471 -0.66 -20.42 6.79
N ASP A 472 0.19 -21.24 7.42
CA ASP A 472 1.64 -21.03 7.39
C ASP A 472 2.24 -21.36 6.02
N ARG A 473 2.56 -20.32 5.24
CA ARG A 473 3.20 -20.48 3.92
C ARG A 473 4.61 -21.04 4.01
N GLU A 474 5.31 -21.04 5.14
CA GLU A 474 6.70 -21.53 5.20
C GLU A 474 6.82 -22.89 5.93
N SER A 475 5.70 -23.45 6.42
CA SER A 475 5.62 -24.67 7.23
C SER A 475 6.62 -24.70 8.41
N ILE A 476 6.95 -23.53 8.95
CA ILE A 476 7.88 -23.40 10.07
C ILE A 476 7.16 -23.75 11.37
N ALA A 477 5.90 -23.35 11.53
CA ALA A 477 5.15 -23.48 12.77
C ALA A 477 4.89 -24.95 13.15
N LEU A 478 4.53 -25.81 12.19
CA LEU A 478 4.27 -27.23 12.45
C LEU A 478 5.56 -27.98 12.79
N ASN A 479 6.64 -27.72 12.07
CA ASN A 479 7.94 -28.30 12.37
C ASN A 479 8.45 -27.88 13.77
N GLN A 480 8.40 -26.59 14.10
CA GLN A 480 8.82 -26.11 15.42
C GLN A 480 7.94 -26.66 16.55
N LEU A 481 6.63 -26.84 16.33
CA LEU A 481 5.76 -27.54 17.29
C LEU A 481 6.19 -28.99 17.51
N ALA A 482 6.50 -29.70 16.44
CA ALA A 482 6.88 -31.11 16.53
C ALA A 482 8.21 -31.26 17.29
N LYS A 483 9.20 -30.39 17.00
CA LYS A 483 10.48 -30.31 17.72
C LYS A 483 10.29 -30.04 19.20
N LEU A 484 9.54 -29.00 19.55
CA LEU A 484 9.28 -28.65 20.95
C LEU A 484 8.58 -29.77 21.72
N ASN A 485 7.63 -30.48 21.09
CA ASN A 485 6.98 -31.62 21.75
C ASN A 485 7.92 -32.83 21.89
N ALA A 486 8.82 -33.05 20.93
CA ALA A 486 9.85 -34.07 21.02
C ALA A 486 10.83 -33.77 22.18
N ASP A 487 11.26 -32.51 22.31
CA ASP A 487 12.15 -32.05 23.38
C ASP A 487 11.50 -32.18 24.77
N LEU A 488 10.17 -31.99 24.86
CA LEU A 488 9.38 -32.20 26.09
C LEU A 488 9.09 -33.69 26.38
N GLY A 489 9.49 -34.62 25.50
CA GLY A 489 9.22 -36.05 25.64
C GLY A 489 7.78 -36.48 25.29
N ARG A 490 6.96 -35.59 24.73
CA ARG A 490 5.59 -35.88 24.27
C ARG A 490 5.63 -36.45 22.84
N THR A 491 6.16 -37.67 22.73
CA THR A 491 6.44 -38.31 21.44
C THR A 491 5.18 -38.57 20.59
N GLU A 492 4.05 -38.91 21.21
CA GLU A 492 2.79 -39.12 20.49
C GLU A 492 2.26 -37.84 19.82
N GLU A 493 2.28 -36.71 20.55
CA GLU A 493 1.89 -35.40 20.00
C GLU A 493 2.87 -34.93 18.93
N ALA A 494 4.18 -35.15 19.13
CA ALA A 494 5.20 -34.83 18.14
C ALA A 494 4.97 -35.58 16.82
N VAL A 495 4.66 -36.88 16.87
CA VAL A 495 4.35 -37.70 15.68
C VAL A 495 3.11 -37.20 14.96
N PHE A 496 2.08 -36.79 15.70
CA PHE A 496 0.88 -36.18 15.10
C PHE A 496 1.22 -34.92 14.31
N TYR A 497 2.02 -34.01 14.89
CA TYR A 497 2.45 -32.79 14.20
C TYR A 497 3.38 -33.07 13.02
N TYR A 498 4.31 -34.02 13.12
CA TYR A 498 5.19 -34.41 12.01
C TYR A 498 4.42 -35.04 10.85
N LYS A 499 3.40 -35.86 11.12
CA LYS A 499 2.53 -36.38 10.06
C LYS A 499 1.73 -35.28 9.37
N LYS A 500 1.18 -34.35 10.14
CA LYS A 500 0.45 -33.20 9.59
C LYS A 500 1.35 -32.28 8.76
N ASP A 501 2.60 -32.08 9.19
CA ASP A 501 3.61 -31.33 8.43
C ASP A 501 3.95 -32.05 7.12
N LEU A 502 4.11 -33.37 7.16
CA LEU A 502 4.35 -34.22 6.00
C LEU A 502 3.22 -34.12 4.96
N GLU A 503 1.95 -34.28 5.38
CA GLU A 503 0.78 -34.14 4.50
C GLU A 503 0.75 -32.77 3.81
N ARG A 504 1.03 -31.70 4.58
CA ARG A 504 1.07 -30.34 4.05
C ARG A 504 2.19 -30.13 3.03
N MET A 505 3.38 -30.68 3.30
CA MET A 505 4.52 -30.58 2.37
C MET A 505 4.25 -31.35 1.08
N GLU A 506 3.57 -32.50 1.16
CA GLU A 506 3.14 -33.28 -0.01
C GLU A 506 2.10 -32.52 -0.85
N ASP A 507 1.10 -31.90 -0.22
CA ASP A 507 0.09 -31.07 -0.90
C ASP A 507 0.71 -29.86 -1.62
N GLU A 508 1.80 -29.31 -1.08
CA GLU A 508 2.50 -28.14 -1.62
C GLU A 508 3.66 -28.52 -2.58
N GLU A 509 3.88 -29.81 -2.84
CA GLU A 509 5.01 -30.38 -3.61
C GLU A 509 6.39 -29.83 -3.20
N ARG A 510 6.55 -29.53 -1.90
CA ARG A 510 7.78 -28.92 -1.39
C ARG A 510 8.76 -29.96 -0.86
N GLU A 511 9.91 -30.03 -1.52
CA GLU A 511 11.08 -30.75 -1.02
C GLU A 511 11.96 -29.81 -0.20
N GLY A 512 12.30 -30.20 1.03
CA GLY A 512 13.16 -29.40 1.90
C GLY A 512 13.85 -30.23 2.98
N PRO A 513 14.87 -29.67 3.65
CA PRO A 513 15.59 -30.36 4.73
C PRO A 513 14.68 -30.75 5.90
N ASN A 514 13.61 -29.98 6.11
CA ASN A 514 12.59 -30.26 7.14
C ASN A 514 11.90 -31.61 6.88
N MET A 515 11.61 -31.94 5.62
CA MET A 515 10.99 -33.21 5.21
C MET A 515 11.84 -34.41 5.60
N VAL A 516 13.16 -34.31 5.41
CA VAL A 516 14.09 -35.38 5.77
C VAL A 516 14.10 -35.57 7.29
N GLU A 517 14.12 -34.47 8.04
CA GLU A 517 14.07 -34.51 9.50
C GLU A 517 12.76 -35.13 10.02
N THR A 518 11.61 -34.77 9.43
CA THR A 518 10.32 -35.36 9.80
C THR A 518 10.26 -36.85 9.49
N LEU A 519 10.69 -37.27 8.29
CA LEU A 519 10.74 -38.68 7.89
C LEU A 519 11.68 -39.49 8.78
N PHE A 520 12.83 -38.93 9.16
CA PHE A 520 13.79 -39.59 10.05
C PHE A 520 13.23 -39.78 11.47
N PHE A 521 12.57 -38.76 12.01
CA PHE A 521 11.94 -38.84 13.33
C PHE A 521 10.82 -39.88 13.34
N LEU A 522 9.97 -39.90 12.31
CA LEU A 522 8.90 -40.89 12.15
C LEU A 522 9.46 -42.31 12.04
N ALA A 523 10.48 -42.54 11.20
CA ALA A 523 11.12 -43.84 11.05
C ALA A 523 11.70 -44.37 12.38
N LYS A 524 12.37 -43.49 13.15
CA LYS A 524 12.90 -43.85 14.47
C LYS A 524 11.79 -44.21 15.46
N TYR A 525 10.72 -43.40 15.51
CA TYR A 525 9.58 -43.65 16.38
C TYR A 525 8.89 -44.98 16.08
N TYR A 526 8.64 -45.27 14.80
CA TYR A 526 7.99 -46.51 14.40
C TYR A 526 8.84 -47.75 14.62
N ARG A 527 10.17 -47.61 14.52
CA ARG A 527 11.12 -48.66 14.93
C ARG A 527 11.01 -48.94 16.43
N GLU A 528 11.00 -47.90 17.27
CA GLU A 528 10.85 -48.05 18.73
C GLU A 528 9.52 -48.73 19.12
N GLN A 529 8.44 -48.45 18.39
CA GLN A 529 7.12 -49.08 18.56
C GLN A 529 7.00 -50.46 17.90
N LYS A 530 8.07 -51.02 17.32
CA LYS A 530 8.12 -52.31 16.58
C LYS A 530 7.16 -52.40 15.38
N ARG A 531 6.70 -51.27 14.84
CA ARG A 531 5.88 -51.19 13.62
C ARG A 531 6.81 -51.09 12.40
N PHE A 532 7.47 -52.19 12.09
CA PHE A 532 8.56 -52.20 11.12
C PHE A 532 8.13 -51.93 9.67
N GLU A 533 6.91 -52.30 9.28
CA GLU A 533 6.39 -52.06 7.93
C GLU A 533 6.27 -50.56 7.62
N GLU A 534 5.68 -49.78 8.53
CA GLU A 534 5.58 -48.32 8.41
C GLU A 534 6.95 -47.66 8.45
N ALA A 535 7.85 -48.15 9.32
CA ALA A 535 9.23 -47.66 9.38
C ALA A 535 9.97 -47.90 8.05
N GLU A 536 9.75 -49.04 7.38
CA GLU A 536 10.34 -49.34 6.09
C GLU A 536 9.82 -48.39 5.00
N VAL A 537 8.54 -48.03 4.99
CA VAL A 537 7.95 -47.05 4.04
C VAL A 537 8.59 -45.67 4.17
N TYR A 538 8.82 -45.17 5.39
CA TYR A 538 9.51 -43.89 5.57
C TYR A 538 11.00 -43.98 5.20
N CYS A 539 11.65 -45.12 5.48
CA CYS A 539 13.05 -45.33 5.11
C CYS A 539 13.26 -45.48 3.60
N THR A 540 12.32 -46.09 2.85
CA THR A 540 12.41 -46.19 1.40
C THR A 540 12.28 -44.81 0.77
N ARG A 541 11.32 -43.98 1.23
CA ARG A 541 11.23 -42.57 0.84
C ARG A 541 12.51 -41.78 1.13
N LEU A 542 13.16 -42.04 2.27
CA LEU A 542 14.46 -41.43 2.59
C LEU A 542 15.60 -41.88 1.64
N MET A 543 15.50 -43.03 0.96
CA MET A 543 16.53 -43.49 0.03
C MET A 543 16.51 -42.76 -1.32
N ASP A 544 15.39 -42.13 -1.65
CA ASP A 544 15.21 -41.33 -2.86
C ASP A 544 16.04 -40.04 -2.78
N TYR A 545 16.27 -39.52 -1.56
CA TYR A 545 17.16 -38.38 -1.33
C TYR A 545 18.65 -38.76 -1.46
N THR A 546 19.45 -37.81 -1.96
CA THR A 546 20.90 -38.00 -2.17
C THR A 546 21.71 -37.38 -1.03
N GLY A 547 22.73 -38.08 -0.53
CA GLY A 547 23.66 -37.55 0.49
C GLY A 547 23.79 -38.40 1.77
N PRO A 548 24.21 -37.79 2.92
CA PRO A 548 24.44 -38.50 4.19
C PRO A 548 23.16 -39.10 4.79
N GLU A 549 22.00 -38.58 4.38
CA GLU A 549 20.67 -39.03 4.79
C GLU A 549 20.38 -40.44 4.27
N LYS A 550 20.85 -40.76 3.07
CA LYS A 550 20.75 -42.11 2.48
C LYS A 550 21.56 -43.13 3.25
N GLU A 551 22.73 -42.76 3.75
CA GLU A 551 23.55 -43.65 4.58
C GLU A 551 22.90 -43.89 5.94
N ARG A 552 22.33 -42.84 6.54
CA ARG A 552 21.53 -42.96 7.78
C ARG A 552 20.28 -43.82 7.56
N ALA A 553 19.56 -43.65 6.46
CA ALA A 553 18.40 -44.48 6.11
C ALA A 553 18.79 -45.95 5.90
N LYS A 554 19.92 -46.23 5.23
CA LYS A 554 20.47 -47.58 5.10
C LYS A 554 20.85 -48.19 6.45
N SER A 555 21.40 -47.40 7.37
CA SER A 555 21.72 -47.85 8.73
C SER A 555 20.46 -48.21 9.53
N LEU A 556 19.40 -47.38 9.41
CA LEU A 556 18.09 -47.64 10.01
C LEU A 556 17.44 -48.90 9.44
N LEU A 557 17.45 -49.07 8.10
CA LEU A 557 16.95 -50.27 7.43
C LEU A 557 17.70 -51.54 7.85
N ARG A 558 19.02 -51.47 7.99
CA ARG A 558 19.81 -52.60 8.53
C ARG A 558 19.41 -52.92 9.96
N GLY A 559 19.25 -51.90 10.81
CA GLY A 559 18.77 -52.07 12.18
C GLY A 559 17.37 -52.71 12.25
N ILE A 560 16.43 -52.23 11.43
CA ILE A 560 15.08 -52.78 11.33
C ILE A 560 15.11 -54.26 10.92
N ARG A 561 15.90 -54.61 9.89
CA ARG A 561 16.05 -56.01 9.43
C ARG A 561 16.72 -56.91 10.47
N MET A 562 17.69 -56.40 11.23
CA MET A 562 18.34 -57.13 12.33
C MET A 562 17.36 -57.40 13.48
N GLU A 563 16.56 -56.40 13.87
CA GLU A 563 15.54 -56.54 14.93
C GLU A 563 14.37 -57.45 14.50
N GLN A 564 13.97 -57.42 13.24
CA GLN A 564 12.97 -58.34 12.66
C GLN A 564 13.45 -59.79 12.62
N THR A 565 14.75 -60.03 12.41
CA THR A 565 15.34 -61.37 12.32
C THR A 565 15.74 -61.96 13.68
N GLY A 566 15.66 -61.17 14.76
CA GLY A 566 15.85 -61.65 16.14
C GLY A 566 17.29 -62.02 16.52
N VAL A 567 18.30 -61.59 15.75
CA VAL A 567 19.72 -61.87 16.04
C VAL A 567 20.29 -60.73 16.90
N PRO A 568 20.83 -60.98 18.12
CA PRO A 568 21.42 -59.93 18.94
C PRO A 568 22.68 -59.36 18.29
N SER A 569 22.92 -58.06 18.49
CA SER A 569 24.11 -57.36 18.01
C SER A 569 25.40 -58.00 18.53
N MET A 570 26.20 -58.60 17.65
CA MET A 570 27.63 -58.73 17.93
C MET A 570 28.27 -57.37 17.67
N ASP A 571 28.61 -56.67 18.76
CA ASP A 571 29.43 -55.47 18.74
C ASP A 571 30.74 -55.76 17.99
N VAL A 572 30.88 -55.16 16.80
CA VAL A 572 32.16 -55.10 16.07
C VAL A 572 32.93 -53.89 16.60
N GLU A 573 33.21 -53.87 17.90
CA GLU A 573 34.18 -52.96 18.51
C GLU A 573 35.00 -53.73 19.54
N ARG A 574 36.04 -54.41 19.06
CA ARG A 574 37.33 -54.64 19.76
C ARG A 574 38.20 -55.58 18.95
N PHE A 575 39.10 -54.99 18.17
CA PHE A 575 40.42 -55.59 17.98
C PHE A 575 41.46 -54.53 18.38
N PRO A 576 42.21 -54.74 19.47
CA PRO A 576 43.44 -54.00 19.75
C PRO A 576 44.68 -54.90 19.54
N PRO A 577 45.88 -54.33 19.55
CA PRO A 577 46.36 -53.15 18.84
C PRO A 577 47.02 -53.47 17.49
#